data_AF-A0A804PZV9-F1
#
_entry.id   AF-A0A804PZV9-F1
#
_cell.length_a   1.000
_cell.length_b   1.000
_cell.length_c   1.000
_cell.angle_alpha   90.00
_cell.angle_beta   90.00
_cell.angle_gamma   90.00
#
_symmetry.space_group_name_H-M   'P 1'
#
loop_
_entity.id
_entity.type
_entity.pdbx_description
1 polymer ?
#
loop_
_entity_poly.entity_id
_entity_poly.type
_entity_poly.pdbx_seq_one_letter_code
_entity_poly.pdbx_strand_id
1 'polypeptide(L)'
;SCLQIAKAFGASQVIAVDVLDEKLQNATTLGATHTVNAANDDAVESIKEITDGRGVDVAIDALGKALTFSQCAKSVRDGGKAVMIGLAAMNVMGEVDITRLVRR
;
A
#
# COMPACT_ATOMS: atom_id res chain seq x y z
N SER A 1 9.16 5.07 8.17
CA SER A 1 9.00 4.28 9.40
C SER A 1 8.27 2.97 9.14
N CYS A 2 7.08 2.95 8.53
CA CYS A 2 6.28 1.73 8.30
C CYS A 2 7.06 0.57 7.66
N LEU A 3 7.86 0.88 6.62
CA LEU A 3 8.75 -0.08 5.97
C LEU A 3 9.69 -0.78 6.97
N GLN A 4 10.43 0.01 7.76
CA GLN A 4 11.39 -0.52 8.71
C GLN A 4 10.70 -1.29 9.85
N ILE A 5 9.51 -0.84 10.27
CA ILE A 5 8.68 -1.56 11.24
C ILE A 5 8.28 -2.92 10.65
N ALA A 6 7.75 -2.96 9.43
CA ALA A 6 7.38 -4.23 8.79
C ALA A 6 8.58 -5.19 8.70
N LYS A 7 9.77 -4.69 8.33
CA LYS A 7 11.01 -5.49 8.33
C LYS A 7 11.38 -5.99 9.73
N ALA A 8 11.30 -5.13 10.75
CA ALA A 8 11.62 -5.50 12.13
C ALA A 8 10.66 -6.58 12.67
N PHE A 9 9.41 -6.60 12.22
CA PHE A 9 8.43 -7.63 12.55
C PHE A 9 8.51 -8.88 11.65
N GLY A 10 9.53 -8.99 10.79
CA GLY A 10 9.80 -10.19 10.01
C GLY A 10 9.02 -10.31 8.70
N ALA A 11 8.48 -9.20 8.16
CA ALA A 11 7.87 -9.21 6.83
C ALA A 11 8.90 -9.65 5.78
N SER A 12 8.60 -10.75 5.09
CA SER A 12 9.46 -11.31 4.02
C SER A 12 9.44 -10.45 2.76
N GLN A 13 8.29 -9.82 2.47
CA GLN A 13 8.12 -8.86 1.39
C GLN A 13 7.64 -7.52 1.95
N VAL A 14 8.24 -6.43 1.48
CA VAL A 14 7.82 -5.05 1.80
C VAL A 14 7.85 -4.24 0.52
N ILE A 15 6.66 -3.86 0.04
CA ILE A 15 6.45 -3.11 -1.20
C ILE A 15 6.29 -1.64 -0.83
N ALA A 16 7.19 -0.78 -1.31
CA ALA A 16 7.05 0.67 -1.16
C ALA A 16 6.40 1.28 -2.40
N VAL A 17 5.43 2.16 -2.20
CA VAL A 17 4.73 2.87 -3.29
C VAL A 17 4.90 4.38 -3.07
N ASP A 18 5.41 5.06 -4.07
CA ASP A 18 5.51 6.53 -4.13
C ASP A 18 5.45 6.95 -5.61
N VAL A 19 5.52 8.25 -5.88
CA VAL A 19 5.55 8.83 -7.23
C VAL A 19 6.94 9.40 -7.59
N LEU A 20 7.85 9.48 -6.62
CA LEU A 20 9.20 10.03 -6.79
C LEU A 20 10.26 8.94 -6.72
N ASP A 21 11.05 8.78 -7.78
CA ASP A 21 12.11 7.76 -7.86
C ASP A 21 13.14 7.87 -6.74
N GLU A 22 13.50 9.08 -6.32
CA GLU A 22 14.43 9.30 -5.20
C GLU A 22 13.91 8.67 -3.89
N LYS A 23 12.62 8.79 -3.62
CA LYS A 23 12.01 8.19 -2.42
C LYS A 23 11.96 6.67 -2.52
N LEU A 24 11.73 6.13 -3.72
CA LEU A 24 11.76 4.70 -3.96
C LEU A 24 13.18 4.15 -3.80
N GLN A 25 14.20 4.84 -4.31
CA GLN A 25 15.60 4.49 -4.11
C GLN A 25 15.98 4.49 -2.62
N ASN A 26 15.49 5.48 -1.86
CA ASN A 26 15.67 5.51 -0.42
C ASN A 26 14.93 4.36 0.27
N ALA A 27 13.70 4.03 -0.15
CA ALA A 27 12.96 2.88 0.37
C ALA A 27 13.73 1.56 0.14
N THR A 28 14.31 1.36 -1.04
CA THR A 28 15.19 0.21 -1.33
C THR A 28 16.39 0.17 -0.39
N THR A 29 17.03 1.33 -0.16
CA THR A 29 18.16 1.44 0.79
C THR A 29 17.75 1.08 2.23
N LEU A 30 16.51 1.40 2.61
CA LEU A 30 15.94 1.08 3.92
C LEU A 30 15.42 -0.37 4.03
N GLY A 31 15.48 -1.16 2.96
CA GLY A 31 15.14 -2.58 2.95
C GLY A 31 13.77 -2.93 2.37
N ALA A 32 13.15 -2.06 1.57
CA ALA A 32 12.05 -2.47 0.69
C ALA A 32 12.54 -3.60 -0.23
N THR A 33 11.71 -4.64 -0.40
CA THR A 33 12.02 -5.73 -1.32
C THR A 33 11.53 -5.42 -2.73
N HIS A 34 10.50 -4.59 -2.84
CA HIS A 34 9.94 -4.12 -4.10
C HIS A 34 9.57 -2.64 -3.97
N THR A 35 9.58 -1.95 -5.11
CA THR A 35 9.16 -0.56 -5.23
C THR A 35 8.24 -0.41 -6.43
N VAL A 36 7.20 0.40 -6.30
CA VAL A 36 6.27 0.72 -7.38
C VAL A 36 6.19 2.24 -7.52
N ASN A 37 6.44 2.75 -8.74
CA ASN A 37 6.24 4.15 -9.05
C ASN A 37 4.82 4.37 -9.58
N ALA A 38 3.94 4.88 -8.72
CA ALA A 38 2.53 5.11 -9.03
C ALA A 38 2.28 6.29 -10.01
N ALA A 39 3.33 7.01 -10.44
CA ALA A 39 3.24 7.96 -11.54
C ALA A 39 3.37 7.29 -12.91
N ASN A 40 4.00 6.12 -12.97
CA ASN A 40 4.27 5.39 -14.21
C ASN A 40 3.31 4.21 -14.40
N ASP A 41 2.89 3.57 -13.31
CA ASP A 41 2.13 2.32 -13.32
C ASP A 41 0.88 2.38 -12.41
N ASP A 42 -0.11 1.51 -12.67
CA ASP A 42 -1.21 1.30 -11.73
C ASP A 42 -0.70 0.54 -10.50
N ALA A 43 -0.63 1.25 -9.37
CA ALA A 43 -0.08 0.68 -8.14
C ALA A 43 -0.82 -0.59 -7.65
N VAL A 44 -2.13 -0.69 -7.84
CA VAL A 44 -2.90 -1.86 -7.40
C VAL A 44 -2.61 -3.06 -8.29
N GLU A 45 -2.52 -2.84 -9.61
CA GLU A 45 -2.16 -3.88 -10.56
C GLU A 45 -0.73 -4.39 -10.31
N SER A 46 0.25 -3.50 -10.18
CA SER A 46 1.64 -3.89 -9.90
C SER A 46 1.77 -4.65 -8.57
N ILE A 47 1.06 -4.22 -7.51
CA ILE A 47 1.07 -4.96 -6.23
C ILE A 47 0.47 -6.36 -6.42
N LYS A 48 -0.62 -6.47 -7.18
CA LYS A 48 -1.22 -7.78 -7.45
C LYS A 48 -0.28 -8.67 -8.26
N GLU A 49 0.41 -8.14 -9.26
CA GLU A 49 1.42 -8.89 -10.00
C GLU A 49 2.53 -9.42 -9.08
N ILE A 50 3.09 -8.58 -8.21
CA ILE A 50 4.12 -8.96 -7.23
C ILE A 50 3.60 -10.04 -6.24
N THR A 51 2.29 -10.09 -5.98
CA THR A 51 1.67 -10.97 -4.99
C THR A 51 0.88 -12.13 -5.59
N ASP A 52 1.15 -12.51 -6.84
CA ASP A 52 0.50 -13.60 -7.57
C ASP A 52 -1.04 -13.45 -7.64
N GLY A 53 -1.50 -12.22 -7.83
CA GLY A 53 -2.91 -11.83 -7.89
C GLY A 53 -3.62 -11.74 -6.54
N ARG A 54 -2.97 -12.11 -5.43
CA ARG A 54 -3.62 -12.18 -4.10
C ARG A 54 -3.85 -10.81 -3.47
N GLY A 55 -2.90 -9.89 -3.63
CA GLY A 55 -2.81 -8.68 -2.81
C GLY A 55 -2.01 -8.92 -1.52
N VAL A 56 -1.66 -7.82 -0.85
CA VAL A 56 -0.84 -7.85 0.38
C VAL A 56 -1.66 -8.27 1.60
N ASP A 57 -1.01 -8.86 2.60
CA ASP A 57 -1.62 -9.14 3.91
C ASP A 57 -2.03 -7.86 4.65
N VAL A 58 -1.16 -6.85 4.58
CA VAL A 58 -1.35 -5.56 5.22
C VAL A 58 -0.92 -4.45 4.25
N ALA A 59 -1.80 -3.49 4.01
CA ALA A 59 -1.47 -2.25 3.31
C ALA A 59 -1.59 -1.07 4.28
N ILE A 60 -0.68 -0.10 4.17
CA ILE A 60 -0.64 1.07 5.05
C ILE A 60 -0.67 2.33 4.17
N ASP A 61 -1.71 3.16 4.32
CA ASP A 61 -1.72 4.51 3.72
C ASP A 61 -1.18 5.53 4.73
N ALA A 62 -0.02 6.10 4.41
CA ALA A 62 0.65 7.14 5.20
C ALA A 62 0.55 8.54 4.58
N LEU A 63 -0.31 8.74 3.58
CA LEU A 63 -0.49 10.02 2.87
C LEU A 63 -1.84 10.68 3.17
N GLY A 64 -2.93 9.90 3.23
CA GLY A 64 -4.27 10.45 3.49
C GLY A 64 -4.91 11.14 2.28
N LYS A 65 -4.58 10.73 1.05
CA LYS A 65 -5.26 11.19 -0.17
C LYS A 65 -6.38 10.19 -0.53
N ALA A 66 -7.48 10.66 -1.11
CA ALA A 66 -8.56 9.77 -1.57
C ALA A 66 -8.05 8.66 -2.52
N LEU A 67 -7.12 9.03 -3.42
CA LEU A 67 -6.47 8.08 -4.33
C LEU A 67 -5.69 7.00 -3.57
N THR A 68 -4.81 7.40 -2.65
CA THR A 68 -3.93 6.47 -1.90
C THR A 68 -4.73 5.61 -0.94
N PHE A 69 -5.81 6.14 -0.38
CA PHE A 69 -6.77 5.41 0.43
C PHE A 69 -7.42 4.29 -0.39
N SER A 70 -7.91 4.60 -1.60
CA SER A 70 -8.56 3.62 -2.47
C SER A 70 -7.57 2.55 -2.94
N GLN A 71 -6.36 2.96 -3.35
CA GLN A 71 -5.30 2.04 -3.75
C GLN A 71 -4.90 1.11 -2.59
N CYS A 72 -4.70 1.66 -1.39
CA CYS A 72 -4.42 0.91 -0.18
C CYS A 72 -5.51 -0.14 0.08
N ALA A 73 -6.78 0.26 0.14
CA ALA A 73 -7.90 -0.66 0.37
C ALA A 73 -8.02 -1.75 -0.72
N LYS A 74 -7.74 -1.42 -1.99
CA LYS A 74 -7.84 -2.36 -3.11
C LYS A 74 -6.65 -3.32 -3.22
N SER A 75 -5.48 -2.92 -2.73
CA SER A 75 -4.24 -3.69 -2.78
C SER A 75 -4.20 -4.87 -1.78
N VAL A 76 -5.09 -4.86 -0.78
CA VAL A 76 -5.15 -5.88 0.26
C VAL A 76 -5.89 -7.11 -0.25
N ARG A 77 -5.40 -8.30 0.15
CA ARG A 77 -6.09 -9.57 -0.08
C ARG A 77 -7.40 -9.65 0.71
N ASP A 78 -8.30 -10.53 0.30
CA ASP A 78 -9.49 -10.82 1.11
C ASP A 78 -9.06 -11.36 2.50
N GLY A 79 -9.70 -10.86 3.56
CA GLY A 79 -9.32 -11.11 4.96
C GLY A 79 -8.06 -10.37 5.46
N GLY A 80 -7.38 -9.57 4.63
CA GLY A 80 -6.23 -8.77 5.03
C GLY A 80 -6.61 -7.47 5.77
N LYS A 81 -5.63 -6.60 6.01
CA LYS A 81 -5.84 -5.32 6.72
C LYS A 81 -5.38 -4.12 5.90
N ALA A 82 -6.27 -3.16 5.67
CA ALA A 82 -5.91 -1.82 5.23
C ALA A 82 -5.83 -0.89 6.45
N VAL A 83 -4.69 -0.24 6.66
CA VAL A 83 -4.42 0.61 7.83
C VAL A 83 -4.19 2.04 7.36
N MET A 84 -5.04 2.96 7.77
CA MET A 84 -4.94 4.37 7.40
C MET A 84 -4.28 5.13 8.56
N ILE A 85 -3.08 5.65 8.34
CA ILE A 85 -2.35 6.46 9.34
C ILE A 85 -2.06 7.88 8.83
N GLY A 86 -2.16 8.11 7.53
CA GLY A 86 -2.06 9.44 6.93
C GLY A 86 -3.29 10.28 7.24
N LEU A 87 -3.08 11.54 7.62
CA LEU A 87 -4.17 12.48 7.88
C LEU A 87 -4.66 13.08 6.57
N ALA A 88 -5.95 12.89 6.29
CA ALA A 88 -6.60 13.51 5.15
C ALA A 88 -6.92 14.98 5.42
N ALA A 89 -7.03 15.77 4.35
CA ALA A 89 -7.60 17.12 4.45
C ALA A 89 -9.08 17.04 4.86
N MET A 90 -9.59 18.13 5.42
CA MET A 90 -11.01 18.26 5.79
C MET A 90 -11.91 17.90 4.62
N ASN A 91 -12.96 17.12 4.89
CA ASN A 91 -14.00 16.71 3.92
C ASN A 91 -13.50 15.85 2.74
N VAL A 92 -12.30 15.27 2.81
CA VAL A 92 -11.88 14.24 1.85
C VAL A 92 -12.58 12.92 2.20
N MET A 93 -13.30 12.35 1.24
CA MET A 93 -13.99 11.06 1.39
C MET A 93 -13.19 9.96 0.70
N GLY A 94 -13.17 8.78 1.33
CA GLY A 94 -12.66 7.56 0.74
C GLY A 94 -13.81 6.60 0.46
N GLU A 95 -13.77 5.94 -0.70
CA GLU A 95 -14.76 4.94 -1.09
C GLU A 95 -14.18 3.53 -1.00
N VAL A 96 -15.00 2.60 -0.52
CA VAL A 96 -14.65 1.18 -0.40
C VAL A 96 -15.82 0.33 -0.89
N ASP A 97 -15.51 -0.75 -1.60
CA ASP A 97 -16.51 -1.75 -1.94
C ASP A 97 -16.93 -2.51 -0.68
N ILE A 98 -18.20 -2.34 -0.28
CA ILE A 98 -18.80 -2.96 0.90
C ILE A 98 -18.64 -4.48 0.85
N THR A 99 -18.71 -5.08 -0.34
CA THR A 99 -18.56 -6.52 -0.52
C THR A 99 -17.18 -6.98 -0.06
N ARG A 100 -16.13 -6.20 -0.32
CA ARG A 100 -14.76 -6.55 0.12
C ARG A 100 -14.55 -6.36 1.62
N LEU A 101 -15.36 -5.52 2.29
CA LEU A 101 -15.29 -5.35 3.74
C LEU A 101 -15.80 -6.55 4.53
N VAL A 102 -16.72 -7.33 3.95
CA VAL A 102 -17.40 -8.44 4.65
C VAL A 102 -16.94 -9.82 4.19
N ARG A 103 -16.23 -9.91 3.06
CA ARG A 103 -15.63 -11.15 2.55
C ARG A 103 -14.47 -11.58 3.45
N ARG A 104 -14.40 -12.89 3.69
CA ARG A 104 -13.36 -13.56 4.48
C ARG A 104 -12.54 -14.47 3.59
#